data_AF-A0A161STH8-F1
#
_entry.id   AF-A0A161STH8-F1
#
_cell.length_a   1.000
_cell.length_b   1.000
_cell.length_c   1.000
_cell.angle_alpha   90.00
_cell.angle_beta   90.00
_cell.angle_gamma   90.00
#
_symmetry.space_group_name_H-M   'P 1'
#
loop_
_entity.id
_entity.type
_entity.pdbx_description
1 polymer ?
#
loop_
_entity_poly.entity_id
_entity_poly.type
_entity_poly.pdbx_seq_one_letter_code
_entity_poly.pdbx_strand_id
1 'polypeptide(L)'
;MGCLTIAGLATIELDDDLTAHLHAVLVAKLRRNEPVLLEWTGTGEHAQQVWVHPSAGVLASYDLPRPPDLDRLWLDRLMIAANSVSGISIEAADLHRHTRVVPAATRAVVDGLGAVRPPPPPPTTTRESDEHDARS
;
A
#
# COMPACT_ATOMS: atom_id res chain seq x y z
N MET A 1 8.90 -13.28 -13.92
CA MET A 1 8.71 -12.32 -12.83
C MET A 1 8.33 -10.99 -13.45
N GLY A 2 7.03 -10.72 -13.49
CA GLY A 2 6.51 -9.41 -13.90
C GLY A 2 6.74 -8.36 -12.83
N CYS A 3 6.39 -7.12 -13.14
CA CYS A 3 6.42 -6.05 -12.15
C CYS A 3 5.24 -5.10 -12.30
N LEU A 4 4.75 -4.63 -11.16
CA LEU A 4 3.74 -3.59 -11.07
C LEU A 4 4.39 -2.31 -10.52
N THR A 5 4.35 -1.25 -11.31
CA THR A 5 4.86 0.06 -10.92
C THR A 5 3.71 1.02 -10.68
N ILE A 6 3.71 1.64 -9.50
CA ILE A 6 2.83 2.75 -9.15
C ILE A 6 3.68 4.03 -9.24
N ALA A 7 3.31 4.92 -10.16
CA ALA A 7 4.14 6.04 -10.57
C ALA A 7 4.58 6.91 -9.38
N GLY A 8 5.90 6.96 -9.16
CA GLY A 8 6.52 7.77 -8.10
C GLY A 8 6.36 7.23 -6.68
N LEU A 9 5.78 6.04 -6.49
CA LEU A 9 5.50 5.48 -5.16
C LEU A 9 6.23 4.17 -4.91
N ALA A 10 6.06 3.18 -5.80
CA ALA A 10 6.65 1.85 -5.59
C ALA A 10 6.75 1.05 -6.90
N THR A 11 7.68 0.10 -6.91
CA THR A 11 7.72 -0.99 -7.90
C THR A 11 7.71 -2.31 -7.13
N ILE A 12 6.81 -3.21 -7.52
CA ILE A 12 6.54 -4.47 -6.85
C ILE A 12 6.82 -5.59 -7.84
N GLU A 13 7.70 -6.51 -7.48
CA GLU A 13 7.98 -7.71 -8.27
C GLU A 13 6.95 -8.79 -7.91
N LEU A 14 6.21 -9.28 -8.91
CA LEU A 14 5.10 -10.20 -8.76
C LEU A 14 5.12 -11.22 -9.92
N ASP A 15 4.41 -12.34 -9.77
CA ASP A 15 4.14 -13.22 -10.91
C ASP A 15 3.30 -12.50 -11.98
N ASP A 16 3.46 -12.87 -13.26
CA ASP A 16 2.73 -12.24 -14.37
C ASP A 16 1.21 -12.37 -14.19
N ASP A 17 0.74 -13.52 -13.70
CA ASP A 17 -0.68 -13.76 -13.38
C ASP A 17 -1.17 -12.75 -12.35
N LEU A 18 -0.50 -12.65 -11.19
CA LEU A 18 -0.90 -11.72 -10.13
C LEU A 18 -0.79 -10.26 -10.59
N THR A 19 0.24 -9.93 -11.36
CA THR A 19 0.44 -8.60 -11.95
C THR A 19 -0.76 -8.22 -12.83
N ALA A 20 -1.24 -9.12 -13.69
CA ALA A 20 -2.36 -8.86 -14.58
C ALA A 20 -3.68 -8.64 -13.82
N HIS A 21 -3.96 -9.49 -12.83
CA HIS A 21 -5.19 -9.38 -12.03
C HIS A 21 -5.19 -8.12 -11.17
N LEU A 22 -4.07 -7.84 -10.50
CA LEU A 22 -3.94 -6.66 -9.65
C LEU A 22 -4.01 -5.38 -10.49
N HIS A 23 -3.32 -5.33 -11.63
CA HIS A 23 -3.39 -4.20 -12.56
C HIS A 23 -4.83 -3.95 -13.02
N ALA A 24 -5.56 -4.98 -13.42
CA ALA A 24 -6.95 -4.86 -13.85
C ALA A 24 -7.86 -4.27 -12.76
N VAL A 25 -7.73 -4.74 -11.51
CA VAL A 25 -8.51 -4.24 -10.36
C VAL A 25 -8.15 -2.79 -10.01
N LEU A 26 -6.87 -2.46 -9.95
CA LEU A 26 -6.41 -1.10 -9.69
C LEU A 26 -6.94 -0.15 -10.78
N VAL A 27 -6.77 -0.48 -12.06
CA VAL A 27 -7.29 0.34 -13.16
C VAL A 27 -8.81 0.51 -13.07
N ALA A 28 -9.55 -0.57 -12.79
CA ALA A 28 -11.01 -0.50 -12.64
C ALA A 28 -11.45 0.45 -11.51
N LYS A 29 -10.76 0.40 -10.36
CA LYS A 29 -10.98 1.26 -9.19
C LYS A 29 -10.67 2.72 -9.45
N LEU A 30 -9.47 2.99 -9.97
CA LEU A 30 -9.01 4.35 -10.24
C LEU A 30 -9.88 5.03 -11.31
N ARG A 31 -10.36 4.30 -12.32
CA ARG A 31 -11.32 4.84 -13.31
C ARG A 31 -12.68 5.25 -12.71
N ARG A 32 -13.07 4.67 -11.57
CA ARG A 32 -14.28 5.06 -10.81
C ARG A 32 -14.01 6.13 -9.77
N ASN A 33 -12.79 6.69 -9.77
CA ASN A 33 -12.32 7.64 -8.78
C ASN A 33 -12.35 7.06 -7.35
N GLU A 34 -12.17 5.73 -7.23
CA GLU A 34 -12.11 5.02 -5.96
C GLU A 34 -10.64 4.79 -5.59
N PRO A 35 -10.09 5.52 -4.60
CA PRO A 35 -8.71 5.31 -4.17
C PRO A 35 -8.63 4.00 -3.39
N VAL A 36 -7.50 3.30 -3.50
CA VAL A 36 -7.33 1.96 -2.92
C VAL A 36 -6.05 1.90 -2.11
N LEU A 37 -6.11 1.21 -0.98
CA LEU A 37 -4.96 0.90 -0.15
C LEU A 37 -4.35 -0.42 -0.62
N LEU A 38 -3.06 -0.41 -0.92
CA LEU A 38 -2.30 -1.58 -1.31
C LEU A 38 -1.16 -1.79 -0.31
N GLU A 39 -1.11 -2.98 0.29
CA GLU A 39 -0.05 -3.46 1.16
C GLU A 39 0.60 -4.68 0.49
N TRP A 40 1.92 -4.77 0.56
CA TRP A 40 2.63 -5.97 0.15
C TRP A 40 3.83 -6.21 1.07
N THR A 41 4.15 -7.49 1.27
CA THR A 41 5.37 -7.90 1.96
C THR A 41 6.27 -8.57 0.94
N GLY A 42 7.37 -7.90 0.60
CA GLY A 42 8.38 -8.42 -0.31
C GLY A 42 9.27 -9.48 0.34
N THR A 43 10.47 -9.67 -0.23
CA THR A 43 11.49 -10.58 0.31
C THR A 43 12.21 -10.06 1.56
N GLY A 44 11.93 -8.82 1.98
CA GLY A 44 12.44 -8.23 3.22
C GLY A 44 11.49 -8.42 4.42
N GLU A 45 11.94 -8.08 5.63
CA GLU A 45 11.14 -8.19 6.86
C GLU A 45 10.09 -7.07 7.05
N HIS A 46 9.90 -6.19 6.06
CA HIS A 46 9.04 -5.02 6.19
C HIS A 46 7.88 -5.06 5.19
N ALA A 47 6.66 -4.97 5.71
CA ALA A 47 5.49 -4.69 4.91
C ALA A 47 5.52 -3.24 4.42
N GLN A 48 5.26 -3.05 3.13
CA GLN A 48 5.13 -1.74 2.52
C GLN A 48 3.66 -1.49 2.20
N GLN A 49 3.20 -0.27 2.42
CA GLN A 49 1.82 0.12 2.15
C GLN A 49 1.77 1.45 1.41
N VAL A 50 0.88 1.54 0.42
CA VAL A 50 0.68 2.73 -0.40
C VAL A 50 -0.80 2.99 -0.61
N TRP A 51 -1.18 4.26 -0.49
CA TRP A 51 -2.49 4.71 -0.92
C TRP A 51 -2.42 5.14 -2.38
N VAL A 52 -3.10 4.41 -3.26
CA VAL A 52 -3.13 4.70 -4.69
C VAL A 52 -4.30 5.63 -5.00
N HIS A 53 -3.99 6.88 -5.34
CA HIS A 53 -4.97 7.88 -5.74
C HIS A 53 -5.34 7.72 -7.23
N PRO A 54 -6.58 8.03 -7.65
CA PRO A 54 -7.04 7.95 -9.05
C PRO A 54 -6.19 8.67 -10.10
N SER A 55 -5.41 9.67 -9.68
CA SER A 55 -4.48 10.41 -10.54
C SER A 55 -3.11 9.73 -10.71
N ALA A 56 -2.83 8.63 -9.99
CA ALA A 56 -1.59 7.91 -10.08
C ALA A 56 -1.56 7.04 -11.35
N GLY A 57 -0.44 7.02 -12.06
CA GLY A 57 -0.20 6.07 -13.13
C GLY A 57 0.09 4.68 -12.56
N VAL A 58 -0.52 3.65 -13.14
CA VAL A 58 -0.25 2.24 -12.81
C VAL A 58 0.23 1.53 -14.08
N LEU A 59 1.47 1.06 -14.05
CA LEU A 59 2.13 0.36 -15.16
C LEU A 59 2.34 -1.10 -14.76
N ALA A 60 1.96 -2.02 -15.66
CA ALA A 60 2.27 -3.44 -15.53
C ALA A 60 3.27 -3.84 -16.62
N SER A 61 4.35 -4.48 -16.21
CA SER A 61 5.33 -5.10 -17.11
C SER A 61 5.30 -6.61 -16.89
N TYR A 62 5.38 -7.37 -17.98
CA TYR A 62 5.27 -8.82 -17.98
C TYR A 62 6.51 -9.41 -18.65
N ASP A 63 6.90 -10.60 -18.21
CA ASP A 63 7.93 -11.38 -18.92
C ASP A 63 7.33 -12.12 -20.12
N LEU A 64 6.03 -12.42 -20.06
CA LEU A 64 5.29 -13.01 -21.17
C LEU A 64 5.06 -11.98 -22.30
N PRO A 65 5.11 -12.41 -23.58
CA PRO A 65 4.88 -11.54 -24.74
C PRO A 65 3.44 -11.01 -24.84
N ARG A 66 2.52 -11.57 -24.04
CA ARG A 66 1.14 -11.12 -23.90
C ARG A 66 0.74 -11.25 -22.43
N PRO A 67 -0.09 -10.33 -21.89
CA PRO A 67 -0.67 -10.49 -20.56
C PRO A 67 -1.40 -11.83 -20.42
N PRO A 68 -1.30 -12.51 -19.28
CA PRO A 68 -2.03 -13.75 -19.03
C PRO A 68 -3.55 -13.53 -19.00
N ASP A 69 -4.29 -14.61 -19.22
CA ASP A 69 -5.75 -14.58 -19.18
C ASP A 69 -6.25 -14.30 -17.75
N LEU A 70 -7.27 -13.46 -17.65
CA LEU A 70 -7.85 -13.06 -16.36
C LEU A 70 -8.88 -14.08 -15.88
N ASP A 71 -8.66 -14.64 -14.69
CA ASP A 71 -9.62 -15.44 -13.95
C ASP A 71 -10.64 -14.53 -13.24
N ARG A 72 -11.91 -14.72 -13.57
CA ARG A 72 -13.03 -13.96 -13.00
C ARG A 72 -13.14 -14.12 -11.48
N LEU A 73 -12.91 -15.33 -10.97
CA LEU A 73 -13.02 -15.60 -9.54
C LEU A 73 -11.96 -14.83 -8.74
N TRP A 74 -10.76 -14.67 -9.32
CA TRP A 74 -9.70 -13.85 -8.72
C TRP A 74 -10.05 -12.37 -8.74
N LEU A 75 -10.54 -11.87 -9.87
CA LEU A 75 -10.97 -10.48 -9.99
C LEU A 75 -12.05 -10.15 -8.95
N ASP A 76 -13.06 -11.00 -8.79
CA ASP A 76 -14.14 -10.78 -7.82
C ASP A 76 -13.61 -10.69 -6.39
N ARG A 77 -12.71 -11.61 -6.02
CA ARG A 77 -12.09 -11.63 -4.68
C ARG A 77 -11.17 -10.44 -4.44
N LEU A 78 -10.34 -10.07 -5.42
CA LEU A 78 -9.50 -8.87 -5.34
C LEU A 78 -10.33 -7.60 -5.28
N MET A 79 -11.45 -7.53 -6.01
CA MET A 79 -12.40 -6.42 -5.92
C MET A 79 -13.05 -6.34 -4.54
N ILE A 80 -13.40 -7.46 -3.91
CA ILE A 80 -13.88 -7.48 -2.53
C ILE A 80 -12.80 -6.96 -1.57
N ALA A 81 -11.56 -7.43 -1.70
CA ALA A 81 -10.45 -6.94 -0.88
C ALA A 81 -10.19 -5.44 -1.08
N ALA A 82 -10.20 -4.96 -2.32
CA ALA A 82 -10.03 -3.55 -2.69
C ALA A 82 -11.15 -2.63 -2.19
N ASN A 83 -12.31 -3.19 -1.83
CA ASN A 83 -13.41 -2.48 -1.19
C ASN A 83 -13.34 -2.51 0.34
N SER A 84 -12.44 -3.30 0.92
CA SER A 84 -12.29 -3.41 2.37
C SER A 84 -11.51 -2.23 2.95
N VAL A 85 -11.74 -1.93 4.23
CA VAL A 85 -11.02 -0.87 4.97
C VAL A 85 -9.52 -1.15 5.03
N SER A 86 -9.15 -2.43 5.10
CA SER A 86 -7.75 -2.88 5.13
C SER A 86 -7.08 -2.87 3.76
N GLY A 87 -7.83 -2.70 2.67
CA GLY A 87 -7.30 -2.72 1.31
C GLY A 87 -6.92 -4.09 0.78
N ILE A 88 -6.08 -4.09 -0.25
CA ILE A 88 -5.47 -5.29 -0.81
C ILE A 88 -4.16 -5.52 -0.05
N SER A 89 -4.00 -6.68 0.58
CA SER A 89 -2.72 -7.09 1.18
C SER A 89 -2.15 -8.24 0.34
N ILE A 90 -0.84 -8.31 0.14
CA ILE A 90 -0.16 -9.35 -0.64
C ILE A 90 1.00 -9.89 0.21
N GLU A 91 0.98 -11.17 0.53
CA GLU A 91 2.06 -11.80 1.31
C GLU A 91 3.09 -12.48 0.41
N ALA A 92 4.30 -12.66 0.92
CA ALA A 92 5.39 -13.33 0.21
C ALA A 92 5.01 -14.76 -0.25
N ALA A 93 4.09 -15.43 0.46
CA ALA A 93 3.56 -16.74 0.09
C ALA A 93 2.68 -16.71 -1.17
N ASP A 94 2.09 -15.55 -1.49
CA ASP A 94 1.24 -15.33 -2.66
C ASP A 94 2.05 -14.90 -3.90
N LEU A 95 3.33 -14.55 -3.71
CA LEU A 95 4.23 -14.06 -4.75
C LEU A 95 4.80 -15.14 -5.69
N HIS A 96 4.54 -16.43 -5.46
CA HIS A 96 5.25 -17.54 -6.13
C HIS A 96 4.36 -18.71 -6.56
N ARG A 97 3.05 -18.54 -6.62
CA ARG A 97 2.14 -19.65 -6.91
C ARG A 97 0.97 -19.14 -7.73
N HIS A 98 0.49 -19.99 -8.65
CA HIS A 98 -0.89 -19.97 -9.15
C HIS A 98 -1.86 -20.21 -7.97
N THR A 99 -1.83 -19.33 -6.97
CA THR A 99 -2.40 -19.52 -5.65
C THR A 99 -3.87 -19.16 -5.75
N ARG A 100 -4.74 -20.17 -5.74
CA ARG A 100 -6.20 -20.02 -5.69
C ARG A 100 -6.71 -19.39 -4.37
N VAL A 101 -5.83 -18.81 -3.57
CA VAL A 101 -6.15 -18.12 -2.32
C VAL A 101 -5.88 -16.64 -2.60
N VAL A 102 -6.94 -15.84 -2.60
CA VAL A 102 -6.75 -14.40 -2.58
C VAL A 102 -6.35 -14.05 -1.16
N PRO A 103 -5.27 -13.27 -0.95
CA PRO A 103 -4.97 -12.74 0.37
C PRO A 103 -6.16 -11.90 0.83
N ALA A 104 -7.01 -12.53 1.62
CA ALA A 104 -8.11 -11.90 2.29
C ALA A 104 -7.50 -11.09 3.42
N ALA A 105 -7.73 -9.78 3.40
CA ALA A 105 -7.36 -8.84 4.44
C ALA A 105 -7.39 -9.49 5.83
N THR A 106 -6.23 -9.92 6.30
CA THR A 106 -6.05 -10.43 7.65
C THR A 106 -4.88 -9.72 8.23
N ARG A 107 -5.11 -8.46 8.59
CA ARG A 107 -4.40 -7.93 9.75
C ARG A 107 -5.28 -8.14 10.96
N ALA A 108 -5.15 -9.32 11.56
CA ALA A 108 -5.39 -9.45 12.99
C ALA A 108 -4.42 -8.47 13.66
N VAL A 109 -4.95 -7.38 14.21
CA VAL A 109 -4.24 -6.52 15.15
C VAL A 109 -3.80 -7.41 16.31
N VAL A 110 -2.52 -7.78 16.34
CA VAL A 110 -1.86 -8.25 17.55
C VAL A 110 -1.16 -7.04 18.15
N ASP A 111 -1.55 -6.73 19.38
CA ASP A 111 -1.06 -5.66 20.23
C ASP A 111 0.48 -5.54 20.19
N GLY A 112 0.94 -4.32 19.94
CA GLY A 112 2.36 -3.97 19.90
C GLY A 112 2.55 -2.48 19.69
N LEU A 113 2.45 -1.72 20.78
CA LEU A 113 2.60 -0.27 20.86
C LEU A 113 4.01 0.18 20.37
N GLY A 114 4.15 0.45 19.08
CA GLY A 114 5.30 1.16 18.50
C GLY A 114 4.94 2.62 18.27
N ALA A 115 5.13 3.45 19.28
CA ALA A 115 4.78 4.87 19.26
C ALA A 115 5.42 5.62 18.07
N VAL A 116 4.59 6.11 17.15
CA VAL A 116 4.97 7.25 16.29
C VAL A 116 5.08 8.46 17.22
N ARG A 117 6.31 8.78 17.62
CA ARG A 117 6.62 9.97 18.40
C ARG A 117 6.11 11.21 17.64
N PRO A 118 5.25 12.06 18.23
CA PRO A 118 4.85 13.31 17.60
C PRO A 118 6.07 14.23 17.39
N PRO A 119 6.09 15.06 16.33
CA PRO A 119 7.19 15.99 16.10
C PRO A 119 7.36 16.92 17.31
N PRO A 120 8.60 17.27 17.69
CA PRO A 120 8.83 18.17 18.82
C PRO A 120 8.16 19.53 18.57
N PRO A 121 7.59 20.18 19.60
CA PRO A 121 7.06 21.54 19.44
C PRO A 121 8.18 22.50 19.02
N PRO A 122 7.88 23.56 18.25
CA PRO A 122 8.89 24.57 17.89
C PRO A 122 9.51 25.17 19.16
N PRO A 123 10.79 25.61 19.12
CA PRO A 123 11.41 26.21 20.29
C PRO A 123 10.61 27.45 20.68
N THR A 124 10.10 27.46 21.91
CA THR A 124 9.59 28.67 22.54
C THR A 124 10.78 29.62 22.59
N THR A 125 10.76 30.67 21.77
CA THR A 125 11.61 31.82 22.01
C THR A 125 11.19 32.38 23.36
N THR A 126 11.92 32.03 24.42
CA THR A 126 11.92 32.78 25.67
C THR A 126 12.43 34.16 25.30
N ARG A 127 11.49 35.06 25.01
CA ARG A 127 11.75 36.48 24.99
C ARG A 127 11.92 36.87 26.45
N GLU A 128 13.13 36.70 26.95
CA GLU A 128 13.59 37.26 28.21
C GLU A 128 13.45 38.77 28.05
N SER A 129 12.37 39.31 28.62
CA SER A 129 12.13 40.74 28.72
C SER A 129 12.19 41.07 30.20
N ASP A 130 13.28 41.77 30.53
CA ASP A 130 13.45 42.71 31.62
C ASP A 130 12.17 43.14 32.33
N GLU A 131 12.13 42.96 33.65
CA GLU A 131 11.54 43.89 34.63
C GLU A 131 11.95 43.36 36.03
N HIS A 132 13.02 43.86 36.66
CA HIS A 132 13.17 45.16 37.31
C HIS A 132 12.03 45.49 38.31
N ASP A 133 12.18 45.07 39.57
CA ASP A 133 12.08 45.92 40.79
C ASP A 133 12.10 45.00 42.02
N ALA A 134 13.15 45.03 42.84
CA ALA A 134 13.37 45.98 43.94
C ALA A 134 12.49 45.70 45.17
N ARG A 135 13.19 45.29 46.24
CA ARG A 135 13.01 45.69 47.65
C ARG A 135 11.60 46.18 48.03
N SER A 136 10.95 45.45 48.93
CA SER A 136 10.88 45.86 50.35
C SER A 136 10.28 44.80 51.23
#